data_AF-A0AAV8BVY6-F1
#
_entry.id   AF-A0AAV8BVY6-F1
#
_cell.length_a   1.000
_cell.length_b   1.000
_cell.length_c   1.000
_cell.angle_alpha   90.00
_cell.angle_beta   90.00
_cell.angle_gamma   90.00
#
_symmetry.space_group_name_H-M   'P 1'
#
loop_
_entity.id
_entity.type
_entity.pdbx_description
1 polymer ?
#
loop_
_entity_poly.entity_id
_entity_poly.type
_entity_poly.pdbx_seq_one_letter_code
_entity_poly.pdbx_strand_id
1 'polypeptide(L)'
;MGVPILAWPMHSDQPWNAVLVCNDLKVGVIVRDWDRRNEILLAGEIEEAIKKVMVYDSGDEIKQRTKKLGEDVMQAAADGGSSNIELLGFIAHVTRP
;
A
#
# COMPACT_ATOMS: atom_id res chain seq x y z
N MET A 1 6.01 -8.20 5.46
CA MET A 1 4.76 -8.87 5.03
C MET A 1 4.23 -8.15 3.79
N GLY A 2 3.96 -8.87 2.70
CA GLY A 2 3.41 -8.30 1.45
C GLY A 2 1.96 -8.74 1.26
N VAL A 3 1.02 -7.99 1.85
CA VAL A 3 -0.43 -8.28 1.76
C VAL A 3 -1.11 -7.24 0.85
N PRO A 4 -1.81 -7.67 -0.22
CA PRO A 4 -2.52 -6.75 -1.09
C PRO A 4 -3.57 -5.93 -0.34
N ILE A 5 -3.76 -4.68 -0.75
CA ILE A 5 -4.67 -3.74 -0.06
C ILE A 5 -5.96 -3.57 -0.86
N LEU A 6 -7.10 -3.77 -0.20
CA LEU A 6 -8.40 -3.30 -0.68
C LEU A 6 -8.61 -1.90 -0.10
N ALA A 7 -8.31 -0.85 -0.88
CA ALA A 7 -8.30 0.52 -0.41
C ALA A 7 -9.73 1.07 -0.28
N TRP A 8 -10.06 1.54 0.93
CA TRP A 8 -11.32 2.19 1.27
C TRP A 8 -11.06 3.50 2.02
N PRO A 9 -10.77 4.61 1.32
CA PRO A 9 -10.47 5.88 1.94
C PRO A 9 -11.70 6.46 2.67
N MET A 10 -11.46 7.00 3.87
CA MET A 10 -12.46 7.57 4.78
C MET A 10 -12.16 9.02 5.18
N HIS A 11 -10.90 9.40 5.38
CA HIS A 11 -10.54 10.78 5.75
C HIS A 11 -9.04 11.11 5.54
N SER A 12 -8.68 12.37 5.83
CA SER A 12 -7.30 12.88 5.85
C SER A 12 -6.54 12.60 4.54
N ASP A 13 -5.37 11.96 4.65
CA ASP A 13 -4.45 11.60 3.58
C ASP A 13 -4.77 10.24 2.94
N GLN A 14 -5.74 9.48 3.48
CA GLN A 14 -6.12 8.18 2.94
C GLN A 14 -6.47 8.19 1.44
N PRO A 15 -7.11 9.24 0.87
CA PRO A 15 -7.34 9.31 -0.58
C PRO A 15 -6.04 9.28 -1.37
N TRP A 16 -5.02 10.00 -0.93
CA TRP A 16 -3.71 10.03 -1.56
C TRP A 16 -2.95 8.72 -1.35
N ASN A 17 -3.04 8.14 -0.15
CA ASN A 17 -2.45 6.83 0.13
C ASN A 17 -3.09 5.74 -0.74
N ALA A 18 -4.40 5.83 -1.02
CA ALA A 18 -5.08 4.91 -1.95
C ALA A 18 -4.56 5.06 -3.37
N VAL A 19 -4.34 6.29 -3.86
CA VAL A 19 -3.71 6.54 -5.16
C VAL A 19 -2.31 5.93 -5.22
N LEU A 20 -1.46 6.20 -4.22
CA LEU A 20 -0.11 5.64 -4.15
C LEU A 20 -0.12 4.10 -4.20
N VAL A 21 -0.94 3.47 -3.36
CA VAL A 21 -1.01 2.01 -3.21
C VAL A 21 -1.58 1.34 -4.46
N CYS A 22 -2.65 1.89 -5.05
CA CYS A 22 -3.39 1.25 -6.12
C CYS A 22 -2.90 1.63 -7.52
N ASN A 23 -2.52 2.90 -7.75
CA ASN A 23 -2.18 3.39 -9.08
C ASN A 23 -0.67 3.34 -9.35
N ASP A 24 0.14 3.78 -8.38
CA ASP A 24 1.59 3.91 -8.57
C ASP A 24 2.29 2.59 -8.25
N LEU A 25 2.11 2.10 -7.02
CA LEU A 25 2.72 0.85 -6.55
C LEU A 25 2.00 -0.38 -7.11
N LYS A 26 0.70 -0.25 -7.42
CA LYS A 26 -0.15 -1.32 -7.98
C LYS A 26 -0.12 -2.58 -7.11
N VAL A 27 -0.17 -2.39 -5.79
CA VAL A 27 -0.20 -3.45 -4.76
C VAL A 27 -1.57 -3.55 -4.09
N GLY A 28 -2.60 -2.97 -4.70
CA GLY A 28 -3.95 -2.98 -4.18
C GLY A 28 -5.00 -2.59 -5.21
N VAL A 29 -6.26 -2.63 -4.79
CA VAL A 29 -7.43 -2.25 -5.58
C VAL A 29 -8.27 -1.27 -4.80
N ILE A 30 -8.74 -0.21 -5.45
CA ILE A 30 -9.69 0.74 -4.86
C ILE A 30 -11.07 0.08 -4.80
N VAL A 31 -11.63 -0.05 -3.60
CA VAL A 31 -13.00 -0.56 -3.41
C VAL A 31 -14.00 0.57 -3.60
N ARG A 32 -13.71 1.74 -3.01
CA ARG A 32 -14.52 2.94 -3.13
C ARG A 32 -13.63 4.13 -3.40
N ASP A 33 -13.85 4.79 -4.53
CA ASP A 33 -13.15 6.04 -4.84
C ASP A 33 -13.53 7.14 -3.83
N TRP A 34 -12.60 8.06 -3.56
CA TRP A 34 -12.83 9.21 -2.70
C TRP A 34 -13.95 10.11 -3.21
N ASP A 35 -14.11 10.22 -4.53
CA ASP A 35 -15.21 11.00 -5.10
C ASP A 35 -16.58 10.43 -4.72
N ARG A 36 -16.64 9.10 -4.51
CA ARG A 36 -17.83 8.35 -4.08
C ARG A 36 -17.94 8.21 -2.55
N ARG A 37 -17.19 8.96 -1.75
CA ARG A 37 -17.10 8.77 -0.28
C ARG A 37 -18.40 8.94 0.53
N ASN A 38 -19.43 9.54 -0.06
CA ASN A 38 -20.74 9.69 0.58
C ASN A 38 -21.77 8.67 0.05
N GLU A 39 -21.37 7.83 -0.91
CA GLU A 39 -22.24 6.80 -1.48
C GLU A 39 -22.19 5.53 -0.62
N ILE A 40 -23.33 4.84 -0.59
CA ILE A 40 -23.44 3.49 -0.07
C ILE A 40 -23.09 2.53 -1.20
N LEU A 41 -22.08 1.69 -1.01
CA LEU A 41 -21.77 0.62 -1.96
C LEU A 41 -22.71 -0.56 -1.75
N LEU A 42 -23.08 -1.18 -2.85
CA LEU A 42 -23.79 -2.44 -2.84
C LEU A 42 -22.83 -3.58 -2.49
N ALA A 43 -23.36 -4.64 -1.87
CA ALA A 43 -22.56 -5.83 -1.52
C ALA A 43 -21.84 -6.43 -2.74
N GLY A 44 -22.46 -6.39 -3.92
CA GLY A 44 -21.86 -6.88 -5.16
C GLY A 44 -20.62 -6.09 -5.59
N GLU A 45 -20.56 -4.77 -5.35
CA GLU A 45 -19.35 -3.97 -5.66
C GLU A 45 -18.18 -4.37 -4.78
N ILE A 46 -18.46 -4.68 -3.50
CA ILE A 46 -17.46 -5.14 -2.53
C ILE A 46 -16.98 -6.55 -2.91
N GLU A 47 -17.91 -7.44 -3.26
CA GLU A 47 -17.62 -8.80 -3.71
C GLU A 47 -16.69 -8.81 -4.93
N GLU A 48 -16.96 -7.97 -5.92
CA GLU A 48 -16.13 -7.86 -7.12
C GLU A 48 -14.72 -7.34 -6.81
N ALA A 49 -14.57 -6.40 -5.89
CA ALA A 49 -13.24 -5.95 -5.45
C ALA A 49 -12.46 -7.08 -4.75
N ILE A 50 -13.12 -7.90 -3.93
CA ILE A 50 -12.50 -9.07 -3.29
C ILE A 50 -12.08 -10.10 -4.35
N LYS A 51 -12.96 -10.43 -5.30
CA LYS A 51 -12.66 -11.40 -6.37
C LYS A 51 -11.49 -10.97 -7.25
N LYS A 52 -11.36 -9.67 -7.56
CA LYS A 52 -10.22 -9.14 -8.33
C LYS A 52 -8.87 -9.49 -7.73
N VAL A 53 -8.76 -9.51 -6.40
CA VAL A 53 -7.52 -9.84 -5.70
C VAL A 53 -7.39 -11.34 -5.44
N MET A 54 -8.48 -12.00 -5.06
CA MET A 54 -8.43 -13.36 -4.54
C MET A 54 -8.64 -14.45 -5.59
N VAL A 55 -9.44 -14.19 -6.64
CA VAL A 55 -9.96 -15.21 -7.55
C VAL A 55 -9.45 -15.02 -8.98
N TYR A 56 -9.40 -13.78 -9.47
CA TYR A 56 -9.02 -13.51 -10.86
C TYR A 56 -7.51 -13.56 -11.05
N ASP A 57 -7.07 -13.97 -12.23
CA ASP A 57 -5.64 -13.99 -12.63
C ASP A 57 -4.99 -12.61 -12.50
N SER A 58 -5.76 -11.53 -12.69
CA SER A 58 -5.32 -10.15 -12.46
C SER A 58 -4.81 -9.92 -11.03
N GLY A 59 -5.30 -10.69 -10.05
CA GLY A 59 -4.90 -10.63 -8.66
C GLY A 59 -3.50 -11.20 -8.40
N ASP A 60 -3.00 -12.08 -9.26
CA ASP A 60 -1.69 -12.71 -9.06
C ASP A 60 -0.54 -11.73 -9.32
N GLU A 61 -0.67 -10.85 -10.32
CA GLU A 61 0.28 -9.75 -10.50
C GLU A 61 0.32 -8.83 -9.27
N ILE A 62 -0.84 -8.52 -8.68
CA ILE A 62 -0.94 -7.69 -7.48
C ILE A 62 -0.23 -8.39 -6.32
N LYS A 63 -0.49 -9.68 -6.07
CA LYS A 63 0.18 -10.47 -5.02
C LYS A 63 1.69 -10.51 -5.22
N GLN A 64 2.16 -10.72 -6.45
CA GLN A 64 3.60 -10.76 -6.74
C GLN A 64 4.27 -9.42 -6.46
N ARG A 65 3.70 -8.30 -6.93
CA ARG A 65 4.22 -6.95 -6.65
C ARG A 65 4.21 -6.65 -5.16
N THR A 66 3.13 -7.00 -4.47
CA THR A 66 2.99 -6.77 -3.04
C THR A 66 4.03 -7.56 -2.25
N LYS A 67 4.28 -8.82 -2.61
CA LYS A 67 5.33 -9.65 -2.00
C LYS A 67 6.70 -9.00 -2.15
N LYS A 68 7.05 -8.61 -3.38
CA LYS A 68 8.33 -7.96 -3.68
C LYS A 68 8.49 -6.64 -2.91
N LEU A 69 7.49 -5.77 -2.95
CA LEU A 69 7.52 -4.51 -2.20
C LEU A 69 7.69 -4.75 -0.69
N GLY A 70 7.02 -5.77 -0.16
CA GLY A 70 7.17 -6.14 1.25
C GLY A 70 8.60 -6.60 1.59
N GLU A 71 9.26 -7.34 0.69
CA GLU A 71 10.66 -7.73 0.84
C GLU A 71 11.59 -6.52 0.77
N ASP A 72 11.41 -5.64 -0.21
CA ASP A 72 12.21 -4.42 -0.41
C ASP A 72 12.14 -3.49 0.83
N VAL A 73 10.94 -3.29 1.38
CA VAL A 73 10.73 -2.47 2.58
C VAL A 73 11.40 -3.10 3.81
N MET A 74 11.29 -4.43 3.98
CA MET A 74 11.95 -5.11 5.09
C MET A 74 13.48 -5.01 4.98
N GLN A 75 14.04 -5.13 3.77
CA GLN A 75 15.47 -4.99 3.54
C GLN A 75 15.95 -3.55 3.79
N ALA A 76 15.18 -2.54 3.36
CA ALA A 76 15.54 -1.14 3.60
C ALA A 76 15.58 -0.78 5.09
N ALA A 77 14.69 -1.37 5.89
CA ALA A 77 14.57 -1.11 7.33
C ALA A 77 15.51 -1.96 8.22
N ALA A 78 16.06 -3.06 7.70
CA ALA A 78 16.97 -3.94 8.44
C ALA A 78 18.28 -3.24 8.83
N ASP A 79 19.04 -3.84 9.75
CA ASP A 79 20.36 -3.33 10.13
C ASP A 79 21.29 -3.23 8.90
N GLY A 80 21.88 -2.06 8.69
CA GLY A 80 22.67 -1.77 7.49
C GLY A 80 21.84 -1.57 6.21
N GLY A 81 20.51 -1.60 6.29
CA GLY A 81 19.60 -1.21 5.22
C GLY A 81 19.62 0.30 4.97
N SER A 82 19.13 0.72 3.80
CA SER A 82 19.17 2.14 3.40
C SER A 82 18.45 3.07 4.38
N SER A 83 17.22 2.74 4.78
CA SER A 83 16.47 3.56 5.76
C SER A 83 17.13 3.57 7.13
N ASN A 84 17.76 2.47 7.54
CA ASN A 84 18.53 2.39 8.79
C ASN A 84 19.75 3.31 8.75
N ILE A 85 20.53 3.26 7.66
CA ILE A 85 21.71 4.12 7.45
C ILE A 85 21.31 5.60 7.45
N GLU A 86 20.28 5.97 6.70
CA GLU A 86 19.82 7.37 6.64
C GLU A 86 19.34 7.87 8.00
N LEU A 87 18.62 7.04 8.76
CA LEU A 87 18.19 7.38 10.12
C LEU A 87 19.39 7.59 11.07
N LEU A 88 20.39 6.70 11.02
CA LEU A 88 21.60 6.85 11.83
C LEU A 88 22.39 8.11 11.43
N GLY A 89 22.47 8.39 10.13
CA GLY A 89 23.09 9.61 9.61
C GLY A 89 22.38 10.87 10.08
N PHE A 90 21.03 10.86 10.09
CA PHE A 90 20.23 11.96 10.62
C PHE A 90 20.46 12.17 12.12
N ILE A 91 20.44 11.09 12.93
CA ILE A 91 20.73 11.16 14.37
C ILE A 91 22.11 11.78 14.60
N ALA A 92 23.14 11.25 13.93
CA ALA A 92 24.49 11.77 14.02
C ALA A 92 24.64 13.22 13.53
N HIS A 93 23.71 13.73 12.72
CA HIS A 93 23.66 15.13 12.31
C HIS A 93 23.07 16.03 13.39
N VAL A 94 21.96 15.63 14.00
CA VAL A 94 21.26 16.46 14.99
C VAL A 94 21.87 16.41 16.39
N THR A 95 22.71 15.40 16.68
CA THR A 95 23.44 15.29 17.96
C THR A 95 24.88 15.82 17.90
N ARG A 96 25.25 16.57 16.86
CA ARG A 96 26.60 17.16 16.77
C ARG A 96 26.76 18.23 17.86
N PRO A 97 27.91 18.27 18.55
CA PRO A 97 28.20 19.30 19.55
C PRO A 97 28.34 20.69 18.93
#